data_AF-A0A8T4LQ37-F1
#
_entry.id   AF-A0A8T4LQ37-F1
#
_cell.length_a   1.000
_cell.length_b   1.000
_cell.length_c   1.000
_cell.angle_alpha   90.00
_cell.angle_beta   90.00
_cell.angle_gamma   90.00
#
_symmetry.space_group_name_H-M   'P 1'
#
loop_
_entity.id
_entity.type
_entity.pdbx_description
1 polymer ?
#
loop_
_entity_poly.entity_id
_entity_poly.type
_entity_poly.pdbx_seq_one_letter_code
_entity_poly.pdbx_strand_id
1 'polypeptide(L)' 'MRRVKIINKSTLTLKGIKCFLEREVKPFGTSARIDFPKEFIGKKVYVIVADG' A
#
# COMPACT_ATOMS: atom_id res chain seq x y z
N MET A 1 -9.43 5.02 13.27
CA MET A 1 -8.80 4.82 11.94
C MET A 1 -8.86 6.13 11.18
N ARG A 2 -7.71 6.74 10.85
CA ARG A 2 -7.67 7.88 9.93
C ARG A 2 -8.14 7.36 8.57
N ARG A 3 -9.13 8.00 7.93
CA ARG A 3 -9.58 7.63 6.59
C ARG A 3 -8.40 7.74 5.62
N VAL A 4 -7.91 6.61 5.13
CA VAL A 4 -6.95 6.59 4.03
C VAL A 4 -7.70 7.11 2.80
N LYS A 5 -7.24 8.22 2.21
CA LYS A 5 -7.85 8.76 0.99
C LYS A 5 -7.51 7.83 -0.17
N ILE A 6 -8.52 7.16 -0.71
CA ILE A 6 -8.40 6.34 -1.92
C ILE A 6 -8.44 7.30 -3.11
N ILE A 7 -7.38 7.30 -3.91
CA ILE A 7 -7.29 8.10 -5.14
C ILE A 7 -7.28 7.10 -6.30
N ASN A 8 -8.41 6.95 -6.98
CA ASN A 8 -8.54 6.08 -8.15
C ASN A 8 -7.79 6.72 -9.33
N LYS A 9 -6.59 6.23 -9.61
CA LYS A 9 -5.80 6.59 -10.79
C LYS A 9 -5.34 5.32 -11.49
N SER A 10 -5.42 5.32 -12.81
CA SER A 10 -4.91 4.26 -13.67
C SER A 10 -3.38 4.25 -13.77
N THR A 11 -2.74 5.41 -13.58
CA THR A 11 -1.28 5.56 -13.67
C THR A 11 -0.74 6.31 -12.45
N LEU A 12 0.31 5.76 -11.85
CA LEU A 12 1.07 6.38 -10.76
C LEU A 12 2.52 6.61 -11.22
N THR A 13 2.97 7.86 -11.23
CA THR A 13 4.36 8.22 -11.55
C THR A 13 5.01 8.80 -10.30
N LEU A 14 6.05 8.13 -9.81
CA LEU A 14 6.85 8.58 -8.67
C LEU A 14 8.31 8.72 -9.12
N LYS A 15 8.99 9.77 -8.64
CA LYS A 15 10.44 9.95 -8.78
C LYS A 15 11.09 9.70 -7.42
N GLY A 16 12.30 9.14 -7.40
CA GLY A 16 13.02 8.84 -6.15
C GLY A 16 12.52 7.58 -5.42
N ILE A 17 12.06 6.56 -6.14
CA ILE A 17 11.64 5.28 -5.54
C ILE A 17 12.89 4.52 -5.09
N LYS A 18 12.96 4.12 -3.81
CA LYS A 18 13.99 3.19 -3.32
C LYS A 18 13.64 1.76 -3.71
N CYS A 19 12.43 1.33 -3.35
CA CYS A 19 11.95 -0.02 -3.56
C CYS A 19 10.42 -0.03 -3.67
N PHE A 20 9.88 -1.07 -4.30
CA PHE A 20 8.47 -1.40 -4.25
C PHE A 20 8.30 -2.87 -3.84
N LEU A 21 7.25 -3.16 -3.07
CA LEU A 21 6.92 -4.51 -2.63
C LEU A 21 5.55 -4.89 -3.19
N GLU A 22 5.49 -5.97 -3.96
CA GLU A 22 4.22 -6.62 -4.30
C GLU A 22 3.87 -7.60 -3.18
N ARG A 23 2.74 -7.37 -2.51
CA ARG A 23 2.22 -8.29 -1.49
C ARG A 23 0.71 -8.35 -1.51
N GLU A 24 0.16 -9.38 -0.89
CA GLU A 24 -1.27 -9.50 -0.64
C GLU A 24 -1.61 -8.93 0.74
N VAL A 25 -2.70 -8.17 0.84
CA VAL A 25 -3.20 -7.67 2.13
C VAL A 25 -3.82 -8.82 2.91
N LYS A 26 -3.15 -9.22 3.99
CA LYS A 26 -3.66 -10.19 4.95
C LYS A 26 -4.22 -9.48 6.20
N PRO A 27 -5.33 -9.97 6.79
CA PRO A 27 -5.97 -9.33 7.94
C PRO A 27 -5.13 -9.40 9.22
N PHE A 28 -4.25 -10.39 9.34
CA PHE A 28 -3.32 -10.58 10.45
C PHE A 28 -1.93 -10.94 9.92
N GLY A 29 -0.90 -10.27 10.42
CA GLY A 29 0.49 -10.55 10.06
C GLY A 29 1.47 -10.00 11.09
N THR A 30 2.63 -10.63 11.20
CA THR A 30 3.73 -10.30 12.14
C THR A 30 4.65 -9.19 11.65
N SER A 31 4.44 -8.69 10.43
CA SER A 31 5.23 -7.65 9.77
C SER A 31 4.69 -6.24 10.06
N ALA A 32 5.53 -5.21 9.81
CA ALA A 32 5.25 -3.79 10.07
C ALA A 32 3.78 -3.39 9.79
N ARG A 33 3.12 -2.81 10.80
CA ARG A 33 1.71 -2.44 10.75
C ARG A 33 1.50 -1.24 9.82
N ILE A 34 1.04 -1.50 8.60
CA ILE A 34 0.50 -0.48 7.70
C ILE A 34 -1.03 -0.56 7.80
N ASP A 35 -1.69 0.56 8.08
CA ASP A 35 -3.15 0.66 8.07
C ASP A 35 -3.67 0.52 6.63
N PHE A 36 -4.19 -0.65 6.28
CA PHE A 36 -4.91 -0.87 5.03
C PHE A 36 -6.43 -0.76 5.27
N PRO A 37 -7.19 -0.09 4.38
CA PRO A 37 -8.65 -0.14 4.41
C PRO A 37 -9.12 -1.60 4.27
N LYS A 38 -10.11 -2.01 5.06
CA LYS A 38 -10.66 -3.37 5.05
C LYS A 38 -11.18 -3.81 3.67
N GLU A 39 -11.55 -2.84 2.83
CA GLU A 39 -12.00 -3.04 1.45
C GLU A 39 -10.94 -3.69 0.53
N PHE A 40 -9.66 -3.64 0.92
CA PHE A 40 -8.56 -4.21 0.15
C PHE A 40 -8.04 -5.55 0.69
N ILE A 41 -8.67 -6.12 1.72
CA ILE A 41 -8.31 -7.45 2.23
C ILE A 41 -8.51 -8.49 1.09
N GLY A 42 -7.48 -9.32 0.85
CA GLY A 42 -7.49 -10.30 -0.25
C GLY A 42 -7.24 -9.71 -1.64
N LYS A 43 -6.82 -8.44 -1.73
CA LYS A 43 -6.34 -7.83 -2.98
C LYS A 43 -4.80 -7.80 -3.01
N LYS A 44 -4.24 -7.86 -4.21
CA LYS A 44 -2.83 -7.53 -4.46
C LYS A 44 -2.62 -6.04 -4.30
N VAL A 45 -1.59 -5.66 -3.54
CA VAL A 45 -1.18 -4.28 -3.35
C VAL A 45 0.30 -4.11 -3.65
N TYR A 46 0.64 -2.91 -4.11
CA TYR A 46 2.02 -2.48 -4.30
C TYR A 46 2.32 -1.42 -3.24
N VAL A 47 3.26 -1.71 -2.35
CA VAL A 47 3.77 -0.75 -1.37
C VAL A 47 5.02 -0.11 -1.93
N ILE A 48 5.03 1.20 -2.10
CA ILE A 48 6.16 1.93 -2.68
C ILE A 48 6.85 2.69 -1.55
N VAL A 49 8.17 2.48 -1.43
CA VAL A 49 9.04 3.22 -0.53
C VAL A 49 9.86 4.18 -1.37
N ALA A 50 9.63 5.48 -1.19
CA ALA A 50 10.41 6.54 -1.82
C ALA A 50 11.43 7.13 -0.83
N ASP A 51 12.52 7.70 -1.33
CA ASP A 51 13.34 8.63 -0.55
C ASP A 51 12.52 9.90 -0.29
N GLY A 52 12.51 10.34 0.97
CA GLY A 52 11.80 11.56 1.40
C GLY A 52 12.67 12.78 1.20
#